data_AF-A0AAW0YAQ5-F1
#
_entry.id   AF-A0AAW0YAQ5-F1
#
_cell.length_a   1.000
_cell.length_b   1.000
_cell.length_c   1.000
_cell.angle_alpha   90.00
_cell.angle_beta   90.00
_cell.angle_gamma   90.00
#
_symmetry.space_group_name_H-M   'P 1'
#
loop_
_entity.id
_entity.type
_entity.pdbx_description
1 polymer ?
#
loop_
_entity_poly.entity_id
_entity_poly.type
_entity_poly.pdbx_seq_one_letter_code
_entity_poly.pdbx_strand_id
1 'polypeptide(L)'
;GWDKETSQEEWQRVARELHEAFTDIGCAYLTNHGVPDDQVSRLLSSGMDFFSLDRNIKDQFAYNLETNSGFISGDREQIHDEELNEGFLVKTAEEELPDAEVPSFRSALISLIQSCKSLAIRVMAATALSLGREKEYFISMHRELGTEKGLTCLRVNHYPPVPDTVPQGITRFAAHSDFGTLTFLFQDDAGGLQVQDHDETWVDAVPLPGTVLVMVGDFLKFNSDG
;
A
#
# COMPACT_ATOMS: atom_id res chain seq x y z
N GLY A 1 9.29 20.15 -13.21
CA GLY A 1 9.18 19.93 -11.77
C GLY A 1 7.72 19.82 -11.46
N TRP A 2 7.33 18.81 -10.70
CA TRP A 2 5.96 18.43 -10.29
C TRP A 2 5.27 19.48 -9.38
N ASP A 3 5.86 20.68 -9.27
CA ASP A 3 5.47 21.81 -8.44
C ASP A 3 5.17 23.08 -9.27
N LYS A 4 5.57 23.13 -10.55
CA LYS A 4 5.66 24.39 -11.31
C LYS A 4 4.33 25.08 -11.61
N GLU A 5 3.21 24.37 -11.46
CA GLU A 5 1.88 24.87 -11.79
C GLU A 5 0.97 25.01 -10.55
N THR A 6 1.39 24.51 -9.38
CA THR A 6 0.60 24.56 -8.15
C THR A 6 0.98 25.78 -7.31
N SER A 7 0.00 26.58 -6.92
CA SER A 7 0.22 27.77 -6.10
C SER A 7 0.70 27.41 -4.69
N GLN A 8 1.37 28.36 -4.03
CA GLN A 8 1.78 28.19 -2.64
C GLN A 8 0.56 28.01 -1.71
N GLU A 9 -0.55 28.69 -2.01
CA GLU A 9 -1.80 28.57 -1.23
C GLU A 9 -2.39 27.16 -1.30
N GLU A 10 -2.39 26.53 -2.48
CA GLU A 10 -2.85 25.15 -2.65
C GLU A 10 -1.97 24.15 -1.89
N TRP A 11 -0.64 24.31 -1.97
CA TRP A 11 0.29 23.50 -1.19
C TRP A 11 0.04 23.61 0.31
N GLN A 12 -0.18 24.83 0.80
CA GLN A 12 -0.45 25.07 2.22
C GLN A 12 -1.81 24.53 2.65
N ARG A 13 -2.82 24.58 1.78
CA ARG A 13 -4.12 23.96 2.05
C ARG A 13 -3.98 22.45 2.22
N VAL A 14 -3.38 21.76 1.25
CA VAL A 14 -3.19 20.30 1.30
C VAL A 14 -2.32 19.90 2.49
N ALA A 15 -1.27 20.67 2.79
CA ALA A 15 -0.42 20.44 3.96
C ALA A 15 -1.23 20.45 5.28
N ARG A 16 -2.13 21.42 5.47
CA ARG A 16 -2.99 21.48 6.66
C ARG A 16 -3.97 20.31 6.73
N GLU A 17 -4.65 20.00 5.64
CA GLU A 17 -5.61 18.88 5.59
C GLU A 17 -4.92 17.54 5.89
N LEU A 18 -3.72 17.32 5.35
CA LEU A 18 -2.92 16.13 5.66
C LEU A 18 -2.46 16.13 7.12
N HIS A 19 -2.06 17.28 7.67
CA HIS A 19 -1.68 17.35 9.08
C HIS A 19 -2.82 16.92 9.98
N GLU A 20 -3.99 17.53 9.81
CA GLU A 20 -5.19 17.20 10.60
C GLU A 20 -5.48 15.69 10.53
N ALA A 21 -5.56 15.12 9.32
CA ALA A 21 -5.86 13.70 9.14
C ALA A 21 -4.77 12.76 9.70
N PHE A 22 -3.49 13.11 9.54
CA PHE A 22 -2.39 12.28 10.02
C PHE A 22 -2.15 12.38 11.53
N THR A 23 -2.48 13.51 12.17
CA THR A 23 -2.39 13.65 13.63
C THR A 23 -3.62 13.15 14.37
N ASP A 24 -4.76 13.13 13.69
CA ASP A 24 -6.00 12.54 14.22
C ASP A 24 -5.97 11.02 13.97
N ILE A 25 -6.59 10.51 12.92
CA ILE A 25 -6.72 9.05 12.73
C ILE A 25 -5.47 8.35 12.16
N GLY A 26 -4.47 9.10 11.67
CA GLY A 26 -3.25 8.53 11.07
C GLY A 26 -3.40 8.10 9.60
N CYS A 27 -4.52 8.42 8.96
CA CYS A 27 -4.78 8.11 7.56
C CYS A 27 -5.65 9.16 6.86
N ALA A 28 -5.60 9.21 5.53
CA ALA A 28 -6.37 10.14 4.71
C ALA A 28 -6.77 9.52 3.37
N TYR A 29 -8.02 9.72 2.94
CA TYR A 29 -8.41 9.44 1.56
C TYR A 29 -8.00 10.59 0.65
N LEU A 30 -7.20 10.29 -0.38
CA LEU A 30 -6.85 11.27 -1.41
C LEU A 30 -7.73 11.06 -2.64
N THR A 31 -8.28 12.15 -3.16
CA THR A 31 -8.88 12.24 -4.50
C THR A 31 -7.95 13.01 -5.42
N ASN A 32 -8.14 12.89 -6.75
CA ASN A 32 -7.31 13.61 -7.73
C ASN A 32 -5.79 13.38 -7.54
N HIS A 33 -5.42 12.21 -7.03
CA HIS A 33 -4.06 11.86 -6.65
C HIS A 33 -3.14 11.63 -7.87
N GLY A 34 -3.70 11.58 -9.08
CA GLY A 34 -2.96 11.48 -10.33
C GLY A 34 -2.38 10.09 -10.63
N VAL A 35 -2.84 9.06 -9.92
CA VAL A 35 -2.63 7.65 -10.30
C VAL A 35 -3.82 7.25 -11.16
N PRO A 36 -3.62 6.81 -12.42
CA PRO A 36 -4.72 6.42 -13.29
C PRO A 36 -5.44 5.16 -12.79
N ASP A 37 -6.78 5.20 -12.79
CA ASP A 37 -7.61 4.06 -12.35
C ASP A 37 -7.33 2.78 -13.16
N ASP A 38 -7.02 2.92 -14.46
CA ASP A 38 -6.70 1.78 -15.32
C ASP A 38 -5.43 1.03 -14.87
N GLN A 39 -4.48 1.70 -14.22
CA GLN A 39 -3.27 1.06 -13.71
C GLN A 39 -3.59 0.20 -12.49
N VAL A 40 -4.46 0.71 -11.60
CA VAL A 40 -4.94 -0.02 -10.43
C VAL A 40 -5.76 -1.23 -10.88
N SER A 41 -6.74 -1.02 -11.76
CA SER A 41 -7.57 -2.12 -12.27
C SER A 41 -6.75 -3.18 -13.01
N ARG A 42 -5.74 -2.80 -13.81
CA ARG A 42 -4.87 -3.77 -14.47
C ARG A 42 -4.10 -4.62 -13.48
N LEU A 43 -3.56 -4.04 -12.42
CA LEU A 43 -2.81 -4.81 -11.43
C LEU A 43 -3.73 -5.72 -10.60
N LEU A 44 -4.92 -5.24 -10.21
CA LEU A 44 -5.91 -6.08 -9.53
C LEU A 44 -6.33 -7.26 -10.41
N SER A 45 -6.62 -7.04 -11.70
CA SER A 45 -6.95 -8.11 -12.64
C SER A 45 -5.80 -9.10 -12.83
N SER A 46 -4.56 -8.64 -13.04
CA SER A 46 -3.39 -9.53 -13.12
C SER A 46 -3.16 -10.31 -11.82
N GLY A 47 -3.42 -9.68 -10.67
CA GLY A 47 -3.42 -10.35 -9.38
C GLY A 47 -4.45 -11.48 -9.33
N MET A 48 -5.68 -11.21 -9.72
CA MET A 48 -6.75 -12.22 -9.77
C MET A 48 -6.43 -13.37 -10.73
N ASP A 49 -5.85 -13.07 -11.90
CA ASP A 49 -5.38 -14.09 -12.85
C ASP A 49 -4.34 -15.00 -12.18
N PHE A 50 -3.37 -14.42 -11.45
CA PHE A 50 -2.36 -15.18 -10.72
C PHE A 50 -2.98 -16.01 -9.59
N PHE A 51 -3.83 -15.43 -8.74
CA PHE A 51 -4.42 -16.12 -7.60
C PHE A 51 -5.39 -17.23 -8.00
N SER A 52 -5.93 -17.17 -9.22
CA SER A 52 -6.77 -18.21 -9.83
C SER A 52 -5.98 -19.40 -10.37
N LEU A 53 -4.65 -19.33 -10.43
CA LEU A 53 -3.80 -20.44 -10.85
C LEU A 53 -3.83 -21.59 -9.84
N ASP A 54 -3.56 -22.80 -10.33
CA ASP A 54 -3.39 -23.97 -9.48
C ASP A 54 -2.27 -23.76 -8.45
N ARG A 55 -2.47 -24.28 -7.25
CA ARG A 55 -1.55 -24.06 -6.11
C ARG A 55 -0.12 -24.47 -6.42
N ASN A 56 0.08 -25.57 -7.15
CA ASN A 56 1.41 -26.05 -7.57
C ASN A 56 2.14 -25.07 -8.50
N ILE A 57 1.43 -24.19 -9.21
CA ILE A 57 2.02 -23.12 -10.01
C ILE A 57 2.36 -21.94 -9.10
N LYS A 58 1.43 -21.49 -8.25
CA LYS A 58 1.66 -20.39 -7.30
C LYS A 58 2.86 -20.66 -6.37
N ASP A 59 3.01 -21.90 -5.91
CA ASP A 59 4.10 -22.33 -5.03
C ASP A 59 5.50 -22.25 -5.68
N GLN A 60 5.60 -22.17 -7.02
CA GLN A 60 6.88 -21.94 -7.70
C GLN A 60 7.41 -20.52 -7.46
N PHE A 61 6.51 -19.58 -7.14
CA PHE A 61 6.84 -18.20 -6.83
C PHE A 61 6.88 -17.94 -5.32
N ALA A 62 7.02 -18.98 -4.50
CA ALA A 62 6.95 -18.88 -3.05
C ALA A 62 7.85 -17.78 -2.47
N TYR A 63 7.33 -17.09 -1.46
CA TYR A 63 8.00 -15.98 -0.80
C TYR A 63 9.43 -16.32 -0.38
N ASN A 64 10.36 -15.47 -0.79
CA ASN A 64 11.78 -15.53 -0.48
C ASN A 64 12.14 -14.41 0.52
N LEU A 65 12.63 -14.81 1.69
CA LEU A 65 13.04 -13.90 2.76
C LEU A 65 14.26 -13.05 2.39
N GLU A 66 15.17 -13.56 1.54
CA GLU A 66 16.40 -12.85 1.16
C GLU A 66 16.09 -11.68 0.21
N THR A 67 15.20 -11.90 -0.75
CA THR A 67 14.80 -10.86 -1.70
C THR A 67 13.58 -10.07 -1.22
N ASN A 68 12.92 -10.54 -0.16
CA ASN A 68 11.68 -9.98 0.38
C ASN A 68 10.65 -9.83 -0.76
N SER A 69 10.43 -10.91 -1.52
CA SER A 69 9.51 -10.95 -2.66
C SER A 69 8.95 -12.36 -2.88
N GLY A 70 7.82 -12.46 -3.56
CA GLY A 70 7.14 -13.70 -3.93
C GLY A 70 5.77 -13.87 -3.29
N PHE A 71 5.17 -15.03 -3.59
CA PHE A 71 3.87 -15.49 -3.16
C PHE A 71 3.86 -15.93 -1.69
N ILE A 72 3.03 -15.27 -0.90
CA ILE A 72 2.74 -15.57 0.49
C ILE A 72 1.42 -16.34 0.52
N SER A 73 1.51 -17.62 0.80
CA SER A 73 0.34 -18.45 1.07
C SER A 73 -0.13 -18.21 2.52
N GLY A 74 -1.44 -18.06 2.72
CA GLY A 74 -2.06 -17.99 4.05
C GLY A 74 -1.80 -19.22 4.93
N ASP A 75 -1.30 -20.32 4.37
CA ASP A 75 -0.94 -21.51 5.14
C ASP A 75 0.43 -21.38 5.85
N ARG A 76 1.23 -20.34 5.56
CA ARG A 76 2.63 -20.23 6.01
C ARG A 76 2.85 -19.56 7.37
N GLU A 77 1.80 -19.10 8.05
CA GLU A 77 1.87 -18.77 9.49
C GLU A 77 1.18 -19.85 10.32
N GLN A 78 1.72 -21.09 10.28
CA GLN A 78 1.33 -22.11 11.25
C GLN A 78 1.90 -21.75 12.62
N ILE A 79 1.13 -21.05 13.45
CA ILE A 79 0.92 -21.25 14.90
C ILE A 79 -0.31 -20.40 15.28
N HIS A 80 -1.48 -21.05 15.36
CA HIS A 80 -2.72 -20.64 16.04
C HIS A 80 -3.80 -19.75 15.38
N ASP A 81 -3.57 -19.00 14.30
CA ASP A 81 -4.62 -18.15 13.71
C ASP A 81 -4.56 -18.22 12.16
N GLU A 82 -5.61 -18.76 11.53
CA GLU A 82 -5.68 -18.88 10.07
C GLU A 82 -6.03 -17.53 9.43
N GLU A 83 -5.03 -16.74 9.04
CA GLU A 83 -5.26 -15.66 8.09
C GLU A 83 -5.69 -16.30 6.75
N LEU A 84 -6.99 -16.23 6.47
CA LEU A 84 -7.57 -16.79 5.25
C LEU A 84 -7.29 -15.90 4.03
N ASN A 85 -6.07 -15.45 3.86
CA ASN A 85 -5.63 -14.58 2.78
C ASN A 85 -4.52 -15.25 1.96
N GLU A 86 -4.22 -14.67 0.83
CA GLU A 86 -2.97 -14.90 0.15
C GLU A 86 -2.46 -13.59 -0.43
N GLY A 87 -1.17 -13.51 -0.72
CA GLY A 87 -0.57 -12.29 -1.22
C GLY A 87 0.60 -12.53 -2.13
N PHE A 88 0.97 -11.52 -2.90
CA PHE A 88 2.19 -11.50 -3.67
C PHE A 88 2.90 -10.19 -3.38
N LEU A 89 4.07 -10.29 -2.77
CA LEU A 89 4.89 -9.13 -2.40
C LEU A 89 6.03 -8.98 -3.41
N VAL A 90 6.26 -7.77 -3.88
CA VAL A 90 7.33 -7.44 -4.84
C VAL A 90 8.09 -6.24 -4.34
N LYS A 91 9.37 -6.44 -4.02
CA LYS A 91 10.28 -5.35 -3.68
C LYS A 91 10.89 -4.71 -4.93
N THR A 92 11.32 -5.51 -5.89
CA THR A 92 11.87 -5.04 -7.17
C THR A 92 11.25 -5.78 -8.33
N ALA A 93 11.11 -5.08 -9.46
CA ALA A 93 10.65 -5.67 -10.71
C ALA A 93 11.77 -6.43 -11.46
N GLU A 94 12.91 -6.70 -10.83
CA GLU A 94 13.92 -7.66 -11.32
C GLU A 94 13.71 -9.07 -10.78
N GLU A 95 12.83 -9.24 -9.80
CA GLU A 95 12.50 -10.56 -9.24
C GLU A 95 11.79 -11.46 -10.27
N GLU A 96 11.77 -12.74 -9.95
CA GLU A 96 10.98 -13.74 -10.66
C GLU A 96 9.49 -13.45 -10.44
N LEU A 97 8.80 -13.10 -11.52
CA LEU A 97 7.36 -12.81 -11.55
C LEU A 97 6.69 -13.84 -12.49
N PRO A 98 5.38 -14.07 -12.34
CA PRO A 98 4.63 -15.05 -13.14
C PRO A 98 4.35 -14.56 -14.56
N ASP A 99 5.38 -14.13 -15.30
CA ASP A 99 5.25 -13.56 -16.64
C ASP A 99 4.81 -14.60 -17.68
N ALA A 100 5.12 -15.88 -17.46
CA ALA A 100 4.73 -16.95 -18.37
C ALA A 100 3.24 -17.29 -18.22
N GLU A 101 2.75 -17.30 -16.97
CA GLU A 101 1.38 -17.62 -16.61
C GLU A 101 0.45 -16.42 -16.74
N VAL A 102 0.94 -15.24 -16.37
CA VAL A 102 0.23 -13.95 -16.36
C VAL A 102 1.11 -12.88 -17.03
N PRO A 103 1.17 -12.84 -18.38
CA PRO A 103 2.05 -11.92 -19.12
C PRO A 103 1.85 -10.43 -18.84
N SER A 104 0.70 -10.05 -18.28
CA SER A 104 0.37 -8.67 -17.92
C SER A 104 0.98 -8.24 -16.58
N PHE A 105 1.32 -9.17 -15.68
CA PHE A 105 1.61 -8.91 -14.26
C PHE A 105 2.74 -7.90 -14.06
N ARG A 106 3.93 -8.16 -14.61
CA ARG A 106 5.09 -7.26 -14.48
C ARG A 106 4.81 -5.87 -15.02
N SER A 107 4.17 -5.78 -16.19
CA SER A 107 3.88 -4.49 -16.82
C SER A 107 2.88 -3.65 -16.02
N ALA A 108 1.85 -4.28 -15.44
CA ALA A 108 0.87 -3.63 -14.57
C ALA A 108 1.55 -3.11 -13.29
N LEU A 109 2.35 -3.96 -12.66
CA LEU A 109 3.10 -3.65 -11.44
C LEU A 109 4.05 -2.46 -11.62
N ILE A 110 4.91 -2.51 -12.65
CA ILE A 110 5.87 -1.42 -12.94
C ILE A 110 5.13 -0.10 -13.18
N SER A 111 4.03 -0.13 -13.94
CA SER A 111 3.28 1.08 -14.25
C SER A 111 2.69 1.74 -12.99
N LEU A 112 2.14 0.94 -12.08
CA LEU A 112 1.56 1.45 -10.83
C LEU A 112 2.65 1.98 -9.88
N ILE A 113 3.79 1.28 -9.77
CA ILE A 113 4.94 1.72 -8.96
C ILE A 113 5.43 3.11 -9.39
N GLN A 114 5.50 3.38 -10.70
CA GLN A 114 5.94 4.68 -11.21
C GLN A 114 4.98 5.82 -10.83
N SER A 115 3.68 5.58 -10.94
CA SER A 115 2.66 6.56 -10.53
C SER A 115 2.66 6.77 -9.01
N CYS A 116 2.76 5.70 -8.24
CA CYS A 116 2.82 5.75 -6.78
C CYS A 116 4.09 6.45 -6.29
N LYS A 117 5.23 6.27 -6.95
CA LYS A 117 6.46 7.02 -6.64
C LYS A 117 6.25 8.53 -6.79
N SER A 118 5.59 8.95 -7.86
CA SER A 118 5.29 10.37 -8.09
C SER A 118 4.32 10.93 -7.05
N LEU A 119 3.32 10.14 -6.66
CA LEU A 119 2.39 10.48 -5.58
C LEU A 119 3.10 10.56 -4.22
N ALA A 120 3.94 9.59 -3.87
CA ALA A 120 4.70 9.55 -2.62
C ALA A 120 5.54 10.81 -2.44
N ILE A 121 6.23 11.23 -3.49
CA ILE A 121 7.02 12.46 -3.51
C ILE A 121 6.15 13.70 -3.21
N ARG A 122 4.93 13.77 -3.77
CA ARG A 122 3.95 14.84 -3.48
C ARG A 122 3.46 14.84 -2.04
N VAL A 123 3.06 13.68 -1.53
CA VAL A 123 2.55 13.56 -0.17
C VAL A 123 3.64 13.90 0.84
N MET A 124 4.86 13.36 0.67
CA MET A 124 5.99 13.68 1.53
C MET A 124 6.33 15.18 1.56
N ALA A 125 6.26 15.88 0.42
CA ALA A 125 6.45 17.32 0.39
C ALA A 125 5.37 18.09 1.14
N ALA A 126 4.10 17.71 0.98
CA ALA A 126 3.00 18.33 1.70
C ALA A 126 3.07 18.06 3.21
N THR A 127 3.43 16.84 3.62
CA THR A 127 3.68 16.49 5.02
C THR A 127 4.85 17.28 5.59
N ALA A 128 5.94 17.47 4.84
CA ALA A 128 7.06 18.28 5.31
C ALA A 128 6.64 19.74 5.55
N LEU A 129 5.89 20.33 4.61
CA LEU A 129 5.36 21.69 4.77
C LEU A 129 4.44 21.82 5.97
N SER A 130 3.65 20.80 6.26
CA SER A 130 2.71 20.83 7.38
C SER A 130 3.42 20.86 8.74
N LEU A 131 4.64 20.33 8.80
CA LEU A 131 5.53 20.38 9.95
C LEU A 131 6.46 21.61 9.93
N GLY A 132 6.23 22.57 9.04
CA GLY A 132 7.08 23.77 8.90
C GLY A 132 8.48 23.48 8.37
N ARG A 133 8.68 22.34 7.67
CA ARG A 133 9.94 21.95 7.02
C ARG A 133 9.91 22.32 5.53
N GLU A 134 11.08 22.29 4.90
CA GLU A 134 11.20 22.38 3.43
C GLU A 134 10.62 21.14 2.76
N LYS A 135 10.06 21.29 1.53
CA LYS A 135 9.41 20.19 0.79
C LYS A 135 10.30 18.95 0.66
N GLU A 136 11.61 19.16 0.57
CA GLU A 136 12.61 18.13 0.35
C GLU A 136 12.96 17.34 1.62
N TYR A 137 12.50 17.74 2.81
CA TYR A 137 12.91 17.16 4.08
C TYR A 137 12.78 15.63 4.11
N PHE A 138 11.56 15.10 3.96
CA PHE A 138 11.34 13.65 3.92
C PHE A 138 11.85 13.01 2.63
N ILE A 139 11.72 13.70 1.49
CA ILE A 139 12.20 13.19 0.18
C ILE A 139 13.69 12.86 0.23
N SER A 140 14.48 13.69 0.91
CA SER A 140 15.92 13.53 1.05
C SER A 140 16.33 12.27 1.83
N MET A 141 15.42 11.70 2.62
CA MET A 141 15.58 10.44 3.35
C MET A 141 15.31 9.21 2.46
N HIS A 142 14.66 9.40 1.30
CA HIS A 142 14.27 8.33 0.38
C HIS A 142 14.99 8.44 -0.97
N ARG A 143 16.33 8.61 -0.95
CA ARG A 143 17.15 8.77 -2.18
C ARG A 143 17.07 7.57 -3.13
N GLU A 144 16.80 6.39 -2.59
CA GLU A 144 16.66 5.13 -3.31
C GLU A 144 15.19 4.81 -3.65
N LEU A 145 14.27 5.78 -3.55
CA LEU A 145 12.86 5.56 -3.85
C LEU A 145 12.66 5.07 -5.30
N GLY A 146 12.09 3.88 -5.43
CA GLY A 146 11.88 3.22 -6.73
C GLY A 146 13.17 2.83 -7.45
N THR A 147 14.29 2.68 -6.74
CA THR A 147 15.47 1.93 -7.19
C THR A 147 15.47 0.57 -6.49
N GLU A 148 16.31 -0.35 -6.95
CA GLU A 148 16.45 -1.69 -6.36
C GLU A 148 17.01 -1.69 -4.94
N LYS A 149 17.76 -0.63 -4.60
CA LYS A 149 18.29 -0.42 -3.24
C LYS A 149 17.23 0.17 -2.31
N GLY A 150 16.12 0.62 -2.86
CA GLY A 150 14.98 1.12 -2.11
C GLY A 150 14.33 0.01 -1.28
N LEU A 151 13.58 0.43 -0.27
CA LEU A 151 12.80 -0.46 0.59
C LEU A 151 11.30 -0.40 0.26
N THR A 152 10.92 0.30 -0.81
CA THR A 152 9.54 0.30 -1.30
C THR A 152 9.18 -1.11 -1.76
N CYS A 153 8.06 -1.62 -1.29
CA CYS A 153 7.46 -2.84 -1.79
C CYS A 153 6.04 -2.56 -2.26
N LEU A 154 5.56 -3.39 -3.18
CA LEU A 154 4.17 -3.47 -3.56
C LEU A 154 3.66 -4.84 -3.13
N ARG A 155 2.51 -4.89 -2.48
CA ARG A 155 1.83 -6.12 -2.11
C ARG A 155 0.45 -6.15 -2.75
N VAL A 156 0.17 -7.23 -3.49
CA VAL A 156 -1.19 -7.54 -3.94
C VAL A 156 -1.75 -8.56 -2.96
N ASN A 157 -2.89 -8.24 -2.33
CA ASN A 157 -3.57 -9.15 -1.42
C ASN A 157 -4.82 -9.72 -2.08
N HIS A 158 -5.08 -11.00 -1.85
CA HIS A 158 -6.33 -11.64 -2.21
C HIS A 158 -6.97 -12.27 -0.97
N TYR A 159 -8.24 -11.97 -0.81
CA TYR A 159 -9.07 -12.47 0.26
C TYR A 159 -10.17 -13.36 -0.36
N PRO A 160 -9.96 -14.69 -0.46
CA PRO A 160 -10.98 -15.61 -0.98
C PRO A 160 -12.28 -15.55 -0.16
N PRO A 161 -13.45 -15.78 -0.77
CA PRO A 161 -14.71 -15.92 -0.04
C PRO A 161 -14.60 -16.96 1.06
N VAL A 162 -15.14 -16.65 2.24
CA VAL A 162 -15.21 -17.58 3.37
C VAL A 162 -16.56 -18.27 3.43
N PRO A 163 -16.62 -19.55 3.83
CA PRO A 163 -17.88 -20.18 4.20
C PRO A 163 -18.51 -19.49 5.42
N ASP A 164 -19.84 -19.50 5.50
CA ASP A 164 -20.60 -18.99 6.65
C ASP A 164 -20.29 -19.73 7.97
N THR A 165 -19.54 -20.83 7.91
CA THR A 165 -19.12 -21.63 9.07
C THR A 165 -17.88 -21.08 9.77
N VAL A 166 -17.20 -20.07 9.19
CA VAL A 166 -16.04 -19.46 9.85
C VAL A 166 -16.50 -18.79 11.15
N PRO A 167 -15.86 -19.10 12.30
CA PRO A 167 -16.22 -18.51 13.58
C PRO A 167 -16.16 -16.98 13.57
N GLN A 168 -17.00 -16.34 14.39
CA GLN A 168 -16.86 -14.92 14.66
C GLN A 168 -15.53 -14.65 15.39
N GLY A 169 -14.91 -13.51 15.09
CA GLY A 169 -13.63 -13.10 15.69
C GLY A 169 -12.38 -13.52 14.90
N ILE A 170 -12.53 -14.24 13.79
CA ILE A 170 -11.42 -14.50 12.87
C ILE A 170 -11.18 -13.25 12.01
N THR A 171 -9.98 -12.71 12.08
CA THR A 171 -9.54 -11.60 11.23
C THR A 171 -8.96 -12.12 9.91
N ARG A 172 -9.08 -11.33 8.85
CA ARG A 172 -8.52 -11.63 7.52
C ARG A 172 -7.04 -11.23 7.42
N PHE A 173 -6.65 -10.28 8.25
CA PHE A 173 -5.29 -9.79 8.42
C PHE A 173 -5.17 -9.23 9.84
N ALA A 174 -4.12 -9.58 10.56
CA ALA A 174 -3.93 -9.18 11.95
C ALA A 174 -3.72 -7.67 12.09
N ALA A 175 -4.09 -7.14 13.26
CA ALA A 175 -3.80 -5.76 13.63
C ALA A 175 -2.28 -5.53 13.65
N HIS A 176 -1.80 -4.50 12.96
CA HIS A 176 -0.40 -4.13 12.87
C HIS A 176 -0.26 -2.63 12.52
N SER A 177 0.96 -2.10 12.70
CA SER A 177 1.39 -0.83 12.12
C SER A 177 2.31 -1.08 10.93
N ASP A 178 2.30 -0.17 9.97
CA ASP A 178 3.20 -0.22 8.83
C ASP A 178 4.57 0.37 9.19
N PHE A 179 5.65 -0.38 9.00
CA PHE A 179 7.01 0.07 9.34
C PHE A 179 7.53 1.26 8.50
N GLY A 180 6.95 1.48 7.32
CA GLY A 180 7.43 2.42 6.32
C GLY A 180 7.14 3.89 6.64
N THR A 181 7.16 4.73 5.61
CA THR A 181 6.85 6.17 5.73
C THR A 181 5.39 6.43 5.43
N LEU A 182 4.93 5.91 4.27
CA LEU A 182 3.57 6.06 3.78
C LEU A 182 3.17 4.75 3.12
N THR A 183 1.94 4.32 3.36
CA THR A 183 1.29 3.22 2.62
C THR A 183 0.20 3.80 1.74
N PHE A 184 0.22 3.43 0.45
CA PHE A 184 -0.84 3.76 -0.51
C PHE A 184 -1.70 2.51 -0.71
N LEU A 185 -2.87 2.50 -0.12
CA LEU A 185 -3.79 1.37 -0.20
C LEU A 185 -4.88 1.65 -1.24
N PHE A 186 -4.93 0.80 -2.26
CA PHE A 186 -6.01 0.74 -3.22
C PHE A 186 -6.90 -0.46 -2.85
N GLN A 187 -8.20 -0.21 -2.71
CA GLN A 187 -9.18 -1.22 -2.29
C GLN A 187 -10.12 -1.54 -3.46
N ASP A 188 -10.63 -2.78 -3.47
CA ASP A 188 -11.86 -3.11 -4.21
C ASP A 188 -13.09 -2.64 -3.42
N ASP A 189 -14.29 -3.06 -3.83
CA ASP A 189 -15.54 -2.70 -3.17
C ASP A 189 -15.97 -3.67 -2.06
N ALA A 190 -15.16 -4.67 -1.72
CA ALA A 190 -15.50 -5.68 -0.70
C ALA A 190 -15.43 -5.13 0.73
N GLY A 191 -14.57 -4.14 0.97
CA GLY A 191 -14.33 -3.55 2.29
C GLY A 191 -13.58 -4.49 3.25
N GLY A 192 -13.78 -4.29 4.56
CA GLY A 192 -13.17 -5.12 5.61
C GLY A 192 -11.92 -4.53 6.28
N LEU A 193 -11.38 -3.41 5.76
CA LEU A 193 -10.35 -2.67 6.49
C LEU A 193 -10.97 -1.91 7.66
N GLN A 194 -10.31 -2.01 8.81
CA GLN A 194 -10.59 -1.18 9.98
C GLN A 194 -9.31 -0.48 10.43
N VAL A 195 -9.45 0.74 10.94
CA VAL A 195 -8.37 1.53 11.54
C VAL A 195 -8.70 1.71 13.01
N GLN A 196 -7.70 1.52 13.87
CA GLN A 196 -7.85 1.74 15.30
C GLN A 196 -7.67 3.23 15.63
N ASP A 197 -8.65 3.82 16.30
CA ASP A 197 -8.63 5.20 16.79
C ASP A 197 -7.90 5.30 18.15
N HIS A 198 -7.62 6.53 18.60
CA HIS A 198 -6.89 6.82 19.85
C HIS A 198 -7.56 6.25 21.11
N ASP A 199 -8.87 6.03 21.07
CA ASP A 199 -9.65 5.44 22.16
C ASP A 199 -9.73 3.91 22.09
N GLU A 200 -8.88 3.29 21.27
CA GLU A 200 -8.80 1.85 20.98
C GLU A 200 -10.02 1.28 20.26
N THR A 201 -10.96 2.13 19.80
CA THR A 201 -12.09 1.69 18.97
C THR A 201 -11.66 1.46 17.53
N TRP A 202 -12.40 0.58 16.84
CA TRP A 202 -12.14 0.25 15.44
C TRP A 202 -13.16 0.94 14.54
N VAL A 203 -12.66 1.68 13.55
CA VAL A 203 -13.46 2.43 12.57
C VAL A 203 -13.31 1.80 11.20
N ASP A 204 -14.42 1.57 10.50
CA ASP A 204 -14.40 1.03 9.14
C ASP A 204 -13.82 2.04 8.16
N ALA A 205 -12.77 1.63 7.45
CA ALA A 205 -12.20 2.38 6.33
C ALA A 205 -12.88 1.92 5.03
N VAL A 206 -14.11 2.42 4.82
CA VAL A 206 -14.98 2.04 3.70
C VAL A 206 -14.33 2.40 2.36
N PRO A 207 -14.27 1.49 1.37
CA PRO A 207 -13.74 1.81 0.05
C PRO A 207 -14.49 2.97 -0.63
N LEU A 208 -13.75 3.97 -1.10
CA LEU A 208 -14.29 5.11 -1.83
C LEU A 208 -13.80 5.10 -3.28
N PRO A 209 -14.70 5.03 -4.28
CA PRO A 209 -14.30 5.04 -5.69
C PRO A 209 -13.47 6.27 -6.07
N GLY A 210 -12.41 6.08 -6.85
CA GLY A 210 -11.52 7.15 -7.31
C GLY A 210 -10.64 7.75 -6.20
N THR A 211 -10.42 7.00 -5.13
CA THR A 211 -9.54 7.41 -4.02
C THR A 211 -8.41 6.42 -3.79
N VAL A 212 -7.38 6.90 -3.09
CA VAL A 212 -6.35 6.07 -2.46
C VAL A 212 -6.33 6.41 -0.97
N LEU A 213 -6.38 5.38 -0.12
CA LEU A 213 -6.19 5.56 1.31
C LEU A 213 -4.69 5.64 1.59
N VAL A 214 -4.25 6.72 2.22
CA VAL A 214 -2.86 6.94 2.60
C VAL A 214 -2.73 6.83 4.10
N MET A 215 -1.88 5.91 4.57
CA MET A 215 -1.62 5.68 5.99
C MET A 215 -0.20 6.09 6.34
N VAL A 216 -0.03 6.68 7.52
CA VAL A 216 1.28 7.02 8.09
C VAL A 216 1.93 5.76 8.65
N GLY A 217 3.18 5.51 8.28
CA GLY A 217 3.97 4.44 8.86
C GLY A 217 4.88 4.90 9.99
N ASP A 218 5.43 3.94 10.73
CA ASP A 218 6.24 4.14 11.92
C ASP A 218 7.49 4.99 11.67
N PHE A 219 8.08 4.91 10.46
CA PHE A 219 9.23 5.74 10.10
C PHE A 219 8.85 7.22 10.05
N LEU A 220 7.70 7.57 9.48
CA LEU A 220 7.27 8.96 9.41
C LEU A 220 6.96 9.47 10.83
N LYS A 221 6.22 8.70 11.62
CA LYS A 221 5.92 8.99 13.02
C LYS A 221 7.19 9.24 13.86
N PHE A 222 8.21 8.41 13.68
CA PHE A 222 9.48 8.59 14.38
C PHE A 222 10.19 9.89 13.97
N ASN A 223 10.16 10.26 12.69
CA ASN A 223 10.83 11.45 12.18
C ASN A 223 9.98 12.74 12.26
N SER A 224 8.75 12.67 12.79
CA SER A 224 7.86 13.81 13.07
C SER A 224 7.77 14.20 14.55
N ASP A 225 8.58 13.58 15.43
CA ASP A 225 8.53 13.73 16.89
C ASP A 225 7.24 13.19 17.54
N GLY A 226 6.63 12.17 16.93
CA GLY A 226 5.35 11.58 17.34
C GLY A 226 4.21 11.99 16.41
#